data_AF-A0A935FVG5-F1
#
_entry.id   AF-A0A935FVG5-F1
#
_cell.length_a   1.000
_cell.length_b   1.000
_cell.length_c   1.000
_cell.angle_alpha   90.00
_cell.angle_beta   90.00
_cell.angle_gamma   90.00
#
_symmetry.space_group_name_H-M   'P 1'
#
loop_
_entity.id
_entity.type
_entity.pdbx_description
1 polymer ?
#
loop_
_entity_poly.entity_id
_entity_poly.type
_entity_poly.pdbx_seq_one_letter_code
_entity_poly.pdbx_strand_id
1 'polypeptide(L)'
;MRKVIFVLPGLVLFLILNAGAVQAQSAFDKWPALKNFHEVMSQTFHPMEDGNLEPIKTRSLEMSEKAALLNKDIPAEFNTPGINDAAKRLEEGCRTMNDMITNKASDEEIKKSLISMHDVFHEIAGLCSDSAKPDTDKSKTDKSETEIPDPSK
;
A
#
# COMPACT_ATOMS: atom_id res chain seq x y z
N MET A 1 24.71 -72.28 14.28
CA MET A 1 23.39 -72.78 14.70
C MET A 1 22.54 -71.62 15.18
N ARG A 2 21.26 -71.60 14.78
CA ARG A 2 20.19 -70.62 15.09
C ARG A 2 20.07 -70.34 16.61
N LYS A 3 19.61 -69.16 17.08
CA LYS A 3 18.16 -68.85 17.13
C LYS A 3 17.83 -67.40 17.62
N VAL A 4 16.93 -66.77 16.84
CA VAL A 4 15.76 -65.88 17.13
C VAL A 4 15.85 -64.70 18.13
N ILE A 5 15.71 -63.45 17.67
CA ILE A 5 14.50 -62.59 17.52
C ILE A 5 13.86 -62.15 18.85
N PHE A 6 13.89 -60.83 19.10
CA PHE A 6 12.84 -60.08 19.80
C PHE A 6 12.57 -58.74 19.08
N VAL A 7 11.40 -58.67 18.44
CA VAL A 7 10.41 -57.56 18.35
C VAL A 7 10.67 -56.35 19.29
N LEU A 8 10.46 -55.06 18.98
CA LEU A 8 9.28 -54.36 18.41
C LEU A 8 9.60 -52.82 18.25
N PRO A 9 8.67 -51.93 17.84
CA PRO A 9 8.85 -50.87 16.82
C PRO A 9 9.23 -49.49 17.39
N GLY A 10 9.95 -48.68 16.62
CA GLY A 10 10.32 -47.32 17.03
C GLY A 10 10.15 -46.30 15.90
N LEU A 11 8.91 -45.83 15.73
CA LEU A 11 8.60 -44.57 15.05
C LEU A 11 9.33 -43.42 15.76
N VAL A 12 10.30 -42.77 15.13
CA VAL A 12 10.56 -41.33 15.36
C VAL A 12 10.88 -40.66 14.04
N LEU A 13 9.79 -40.24 13.41
CA LEU A 13 9.67 -39.06 12.57
C LEU A 13 10.53 -37.90 13.12
N PHE A 14 11.70 -37.63 12.53
CA PHE A 14 12.36 -36.33 12.68
C PHE A 14 11.89 -35.42 11.54
N LEU A 15 10.66 -34.90 11.70
CA LEU A 15 10.26 -33.65 11.05
C LEU A 15 11.21 -32.57 11.55
N ILE A 16 12.19 -32.21 10.74
CA ILE A 16 12.99 -31.01 10.98
C ILE A 16 12.03 -29.82 10.87
N LEU A 17 11.74 -29.24 12.03
CA LEU A 17 11.02 -27.99 12.23
C LEU A 17 11.68 -26.89 11.38
N ASN A 18 11.04 -26.54 10.26
CA ASN A 18 11.31 -25.31 9.54
C ASN A 18 10.58 -24.16 10.25
N ALA A 19 11.01 -23.83 11.47
CA ALA A 19 10.58 -22.64 12.18
C ALA A 19 11.64 -21.55 11.96
N GLY A 20 11.48 -20.72 10.93
CA GLY A 20 12.44 -19.63 10.72
C GLY A 20 12.29 -18.75 9.48
N ALA A 21 11.39 -19.06 8.55
CA ALA A 21 11.18 -18.22 7.37
C ALA A 21 9.71 -17.76 7.26
N VAL A 22 9.18 -17.12 8.29
CA VAL A 22 8.13 -16.11 8.06
C VAL A 22 8.86 -14.87 7.58
N GLN A 23 9.30 -14.90 6.32
CA GLN A 23 9.86 -13.74 5.66
C GLN A 23 8.77 -12.67 5.62
N ALA A 24 9.11 -11.43 5.99
CA ALA A 24 8.21 -10.29 5.84
C ALA A 24 7.81 -10.16 4.35
N GLN A 25 6.66 -10.73 3.98
CA GLN A 25 6.10 -10.57 2.65
C GLN A 25 5.77 -9.09 2.47
N SER A 26 6.13 -8.54 1.31
CA SER A 26 5.88 -7.13 1.02
C SER A 26 4.38 -6.86 0.97
N ALA A 27 3.98 -5.60 1.17
CA ALA A 27 2.58 -5.20 0.98
C ALA A 27 2.06 -5.61 -0.41
N PHE A 28 2.92 -5.59 -1.43
CA PHE A 28 2.57 -6.01 -2.79
C PHE A 28 2.32 -7.51 -2.95
N ASP A 29 2.92 -8.36 -2.13
CA ASP A 29 2.67 -9.80 -2.17
C ASP A 29 1.33 -10.14 -1.51
N LYS A 30 0.99 -9.43 -0.44
CA LYS A 30 -0.24 -9.63 0.33
C LYS A 30 -1.44 -8.88 -0.25
N TRP A 31 -1.20 -7.83 -1.02
CA TRP A 31 -2.21 -6.98 -1.64
C TRP A 31 -1.97 -6.82 -3.16
N PRO A 32 -2.37 -7.81 -3.98
CA PRO A 32 -2.14 -7.78 -5.42
C PRO A 32 -2.73 -6.56 -6.13
N ALA A 33 -3.87 -6.03 -5.66
CA ALA A 33 -4.48 -4.83 -6.23
C ALA A 33 -3.57 -3.59 -6.05
N LEU A 34 -2.88 -3.46 -4.91
CA LEU A 34 -1.88 -2.43 -4.67
C LEU A 34 -0.73 -2.51 -5.67
N LYS A 35 -0.22 -3.73 -5.92
CA LYS A 35 0.84 -3.98 -6.91
C LYS A 35 0.40 -3.64 -8.33
N ASN A 36 -0.81 -4.05 -8.72
CA ASN A 36 -1.36 -3.81 -10.05
C ASN A 36 -1.57 -2.32 -10.31
N PHE A 37 -2.04 -1.58 -9.30
CA PHE A 37 -2.14 -0.11 -9.40
C PHE A 37 -0.77 0.53 -9.56
N HIS A 38 0.21 0.14 -8.74
CA HIS A 38 1.58 0.63 -8.81
C HIS A 38 2.23 0.43 -10.19
N GLU A 39 1.95 -0.71 -10.84
CA GLU A 39 2.46 -0.97 -12.18
C GLU A 39 2.02 0.09 -13.19
N VAL A 40 0.72 0.42 -13.24
CA VAL A 40 0.22 1.48 -14.14
C VAL A 40 0.78 2.84 -13.71
N MET A 41 0.73 3.15 -12.42
CA MET A 41 1.25 4.41 -11.87
C MET A 41 2.70 4.64 -12.31
N SER A 42 3.58 3.66 -12.10
CA SER A 42 5.00 3.76 -12.47
C SER A 42 5.23 3.92 -13.98
N GLN A 43 4.42 3.24 -14.81
CA GLN A 43 4.50 3.31 -16.26
C GLN A 43 3.95 4.63 -16.83
N THR A 44 3.23 5.41 -16.03
CA THR A 44 2.72 6.74 -16.42
C THR A 44 3.45 7.90 -15.75
N PHE A 45 3.92 7.70 -14.51
CA PHE A 45 4.59 8.73 -13.71
C PHE A 45 6.00 9.00 -14.23
N HIS A 46 6.84 7.97 -14.42
CA HIS A 46 8.21 8.19 -14.89
C HIS A 46 8.27 8.89 -16.26
N PRO A 47 7.44 8.53 -17.27
CA PRO A 47 7.39 9.31 -18.51
C PRO A 47 6.96 10.77 -18.32
N MET A 48 6.05 11.03 -17.36
CA MET A 48 5.61 12.40 -17.05
C MET A 48 6.75 13.25 -16.45
N GLU A 49 7.68 12.65 -15.70
CA GLU A 49 8.86 13.37 -15.18
C GLU A 49 9.71 13.95 -16.31
N ASP A 50 9.80 13.24 -17.44
CA ASP A 50 10.45 13.68 -18.67
C ASP A 50 9.55 14.55 -19.57
N GLY A 51 8.34 14.89 -19.11
CA GLY A 51 7.35 15.70 -19.83
C GLY A 51 6.47 14.93 -20.81
N ASN A 52 6.59 13.60 -20.90
CA ASN A 52 5.74 12.77 -21.74
C ASN A 52 4.45 12.37 -21.01
N LEU A 53 3.37 13.11 -21.30
CA LEU A 53 2.03 12.84 -20.73
C LEU A 53 1.17 11.87 -21.55
N GLU A 54 1.63 11.39 -22.71
CA GLU A 54 0.85 10.44 -23.52
C GLU A 54 0.45 9.17 -22.76
N PRO A 55 1.34 8.54 -21.95
CA PRO A 55 0.95 7.35 -21.20
C PRO A 55 -0.19 7.59 -20.21
N ILE A 56 -0.19 8.70 -19.46
CA ILE A 56 -1.30 8.97 -18.53
C ILE A 56 -2.58 9.35 -19.28
N LYS A 57 -2.48 10.10 -20.37
CA LYS A 57 -3.64 10.48 -21.20
C LYS A 57 -4.35 9.27 -21.81
N THR A 58 -3.59 8.23 -22.17
CA THR A 58 -4.13 7.02 -22.80
C THR A 58 -4.59 5.96 -21.80
N ARG A 59 -4.10 6.00 -20.55
CA ARG A 59 -4.34 4.96 -19.52
C ARG A 59 -5.05 5.46 -18.27
N SER A 60 -5.59 6.69 -18.29
CA SER A 60 -6.29 7.27 -17.14
C SER A 60 -7.49 6.44 -16.68
N LEU A 61 -8.22 5.83 -17.62
CA LEU A 61 -9.34 4.95 -17.30
C LEU A 61 -8.85 3.67 -16.62
N GLU A 62 -7.81 3.02 -17.15
CA GLU A 62 -7.19 1.83 -16.53
C GLU A 62 -6.71 2.14 -15.11
N MET A 63 -6.07 3.29 -14.90
CA MET A 63 -5.63 3.72 -13.58
C MET A 63 -6.81 3.91 -12.61
N SER A 64 -7.89 4.55 -13.05
CA SER A 64 -9.11 4.72 -12.27
C SER A 64 -9.75 3.38 -11.88
N GLU A 65 -9.87 2.45 -12.82
CA GLU A 65 -10.42 1.12 -12.56
C GLU A 65 -9.57 0.33 -11.55
N LYS A 66 -8.24 0.42 -11.66
CA LYS A 66 -7.33 -0.22 -10.69
C LYS A 66 -7.38 0.43 -9.31
N ALA A 67 -7.58 1.75 -9.23
CA ALA A 67 -7.77 2.44 -7.95
C ALA A 67 -9.07 1.97 -7.25
N ALA A 68 -10.15 1.79 -8.01
CA ALA A 68 -11.41 1.26 -7.48
C ALA A 68 -11.26 -0.18 -6.97
N LEU A 69 -10.54 -1.04 -7.71
CA LEU A 69 -10.22 -2.40 -7.26
C LEU A 69 -9.33 -2.41 -6.01
N LEU A 70 -8.32 -1.53 -5.95
CA LEU A 70 -7.48 -1.35 -4.77
C LEU A 70 -8.33 -1.01 -3.55
N ASN A 71 -9.19 0.00 -3.63
CA ASN A 71 -10.04 0.41 -2.51
C ASN A 71 -11.04 -0.67 -2.07
N LYS A 72 -11.52 -1.48 -3.02
CA LYS A 72 -12.44 -2.59 -2.73
C LYS A 72 -11.77 -3.77 -2.03
N ASP A 73 -10.55 -4.13 -2.44
CA ASP A 73 -9.90 -5.38 -2.07
C ASP A 73 -8.80 -5.18 -1.01
N ILE A 74 -9.06 -4.37 0.03
CA ILE A 74 -8.11 -4.11 1.13
C ILE A 74 -8.00 -5.36 2.03
N PRO A 75 -6.80 -5.98 2.17
CA PRO A 75 -6.60 -7.12 3.07
C PRO A 75 -6.85 -6.77 4.53
N ALA A 76 -7.32 -7.75 5.32
CA ALA A 76 -7.70 -7.54 6.72
C ALA A 76 -6.57 -6.94 7.58
N GLU A 77 -5.31 -7.31 7.34
CA GLU A 77 -4.15 -6.78 8.06
C GLU A 77 -3.85 -5.31 7.77
N PHE A 78 -4.31 -4.79 6.63
CA PHE A 78 -4.17 -3.40 6.20
C PHE A 78 -5.47 -2.60 6.38
N ASN A 79 -6.54 -3.21 6.88
CA ASN A 79 -7.86 -2.59 7.01
C ASN A 79 -7.92 -1.67 8.24
N THR A 80 -7.16 -0.58 8.19
CA THR A 80 -7.12 0.47 9.20
C THR A 80 -7.87 1.71 8.71
N PRO A 81 -8.40 2.56 9.60
CA PRO A 81 -9.09 3.79 9.17
C PRO A 81 -8.25 4.68 8.24
N GLY A 82 -6.93 4.80 8.50
CA GLY A 82 -6.02 5.60 7.66
C GLY A 82 -5.85 5.02 6.25
N ILE A 83 -5.70 3.71 6.12
CA ILE A 83 -5.58 3.05 4.80
C ILE A 83 -6.90 3.12 4.03
N ASN A 84 -8.05 2.95 4.71
CA ASN A 84 -9.36 3.09 4.07
C ASN A 84 -9.60 4.52 3.55
N ASP A 85 -9.23 5.53 4.33
CA ASP A 85 -9.33 6.93 3.90
C ASP A 85 -8.42 7.22 2.70
N ALA A 86 -7.15 6.82 2.76
CA ALA A 86 -6.19 7.03 1.68
C ALA A 86 -6.59 6.27 0.39
N ALA A 87 -7.07 5.03 0.50
CA ALA A 87 -7.54 4.24 -0.64
C ALA A 87 -8.77 4.87 -1.30
N LYS A 88 -9.71 5.40 -0.51
CA LYS A 88 -10.87 6.14 -1.02
C LYS A 88 -10.44 7.43 -1.73
N ARG A 89 -9.52 8.21 -1.15
CA ARG A 89 -8.97 9.42 -1.79
C ARG A 89 -8.28 9.10 -3.11
N LEU A 90 -7.53 8.00 -3.16
CA LEU A 90 -6.87 7.53 -4.38
C LEU A 90 -7.89 7.18 -5.47
N GLU A 91 -8.94 6.43 -5.14
CA GLU A 91 -10.02 6.11 -6.08
C GLU A 91 -10.71 7.37 -6.62
N GLU A 92 -11.13 8.26 -5.72
CA GLU A 92 -11.83 9.49 -6.11
C GLU A 92 -10.94 10.40 -6.97
N GLY A 93 -9.67 10.56 -6.59
CA GLY A 93 -8.74 11.39 -7.34
C GLY A 93 -8.38 10.79 -8.71
N CYS A 94 -8.19 9.47 -8.83
CA CYS A 94 -7.96 8.83 -10.13
C CYS A 94 -9.19 8.95 -11.05
N ARG A 95 -10.42 8.85 -10.50
CA ARG A 95 -11.65 9.10 -11.26
C ARG A 95 -11.73 10.54 -11.75
N THR A 96 -11.49 11.52 -10.87
CA THR A 96 -11.45 12.94 -11.25
C THR A 96 -10.36 13.22 -12.29
N MET A 97 -9.19 12.59 -12.18
CA MET A 97 -8.11 12.71 -13.16
C MET A 97 -8.52 12.16 -14.54
N ASN A 98 -9.26 11.03 -14.58
CA ASN A 98 -9.79 10.52 -15.84
C ASN A 98 -10.82 11.47 -16.46
N ASP A 99 -11.70 12.05 -15.65
CA ASP A 99 -12.71 12.99 -16.12
C ASP A 99 -12.08 14.27 -16.68
N MET A 100 -11.07 14.82 -16.00
CA MET A 100 -10.36 16.02 -16.50
C MET A 100 -9.61 15.74 -17.82
N ILE A 101 -8.98 14.56 -17.96
CA ILE A 101 -8.29 14.17 -19.20
C ILE A 101 -9.31 14.04 -20.35
N THR A 102 -10.45 13.38 -20.09
CA THR A 102 -11.54 13.23 -21.07
C THR A 102 -12.11 14.59 -21.49
N ASN A 103 -12.15 15.54 -20.56
CA ASN A 103 -12.57 16.92 -20.79
C ASN A 103 -11.44 17.84 -21.30
N LYS A 104 -10.30 17.27 -21.72
CA LYS A 104 -9.18 18.00 -22.34
C LYS A 104 -8.55 19.06 -21.44
N ALA A 105 -8.40 18.75 -20.14
CA ALA A 105 -7.62 19.56 -19.23
C ALA A 105 -6.19 19.78 -19.75
N SER A 106 -5.57 20.87 -19.28
CA SER A 106 -4.20 21.21 -19.67
C SER A 106 -3.19 20.21 -19.11
N ASP A 107 -2.03 20.13 -19.78
CA ASP A 107 -0.92 19.27 -19.35
C ASP A 107 -0.43 19.60 -17.93
N GLU A 108 -0.48 20.87 -17.55
CA GLU A 108 -0.14 21.34 -16.21
C GLU A 108 -1.11 20.83 -15.14
N GLU A 109 -2.40 20.82 -15.44
CA GLU A 109 -3.43 20.28 -14.54
C GLU A 109 -3.29 18.76 -14.43
N ILE A 110 -3.10 18.05 -15.55
CA ILE A 110 -2.92 16.59 -15.58
C ILE A 110 -1.68 16.21 -14.76
N LYS A 111 -0.56 16.91 -14.95
CA LYS A 111 0.68 16.69 -14.18
C LYS A 111 0.46 16.87 -12.68
N LYS A 112 -0.20 17.95 -12.26
CA LYS A 112 -0.52 18.20 -10.84
C LYS A 112 -1.40 17.09 -10.26
N SER A 113 -2.40 16.65 -11.00
CA SER A 113 -3.30 15.56 -10.57
C SER A 113 -2.54 14.24 -10.42
N LEU A 114 -1.68 13.89 -11.39
CA LEU A 114 -0.88 12.66 -11.34
C LEU A 114 0.10 12.65 -10.16
N ILE A 115 0.74 13.79 -9.87
CA ILE A 115 1.62 13.94 -8.70
C ILE A 115 0.85 13.73 -7.40
N SER A 116 -0.33 14.35 -7.26
CA SER A 116 -1.18 14.17 -6.09
C SER A 116 -1.56 12.70 -5.88
N MET A 117 -1.91 11.97 -6.95
CA MET A 117 -2.26 10.54 -6.84
C MET A 117 -1.06 9.66 -6.50
N HIS A 118 0.13 10.00 -7.01
CA HIS A 118 1.37 9.35 -6.63
C HIS A 118 1.68 9.54 -5.13
N ASP A 119 1.47 10.73 -4.59
CA ASP A 119 1.69 11.02 -3.17
C ASP A 119 0.72 10.24 -2.26
N VAL A 120 -0.57 10.18 -2.62
CA VAL A 120 -1.56 9.37 -1.89
C VAL A 120 -1.20 7.88 -1.94
N PHE A 121 -0.67 7.39 -3.07
CA PHE A 121 -0.19 6.02 -3.15
C PHE A 121 0.98 5.76 -2.19
N HIS A 122 1.94 6.68 -2.08
CA HIS A 122 3.05 6.56 -1.13
C HIS A 122 2.58 6.64 0.33
N GLU A 123 1.53 7.40 0.62
CA GLU A 123 0.88 7.39 1.93
C GLU A 123 0.36 5.99 2.28
N ILE A 124 -0.37 5.33 1.36
CA ILE A 124 -0.85 3.95 1.55
C ILE A 124 0.33 2.99 1.79
N ALA A 125 1.38 3.08 0.99
CA ALA A 125 2.56 2.23 1.11
C ALA A 125 3.31 2.43 2.45
N GLY A 126 3.38 3.69 2.92
CA GLY A 126 3.94 4.04 4.23
C GLY A 126 3.12 3.42 5.37
N LEU A 127 1.80 3.57 5.34
CA LEU A 127 0.89 2.99 6.33
C LEU A 127 0.93 1.45 6.36
N CYS A 128 1.09 0.81 5.19
CA CYS A 128 1.31 -0.64 5.12
C CYS A 128 2.65 -1.06 5.76
N SER A 129 3.67 -0.21 5.69
CA SER A 129 4.99 -0.47 6.27
C SER A 129 5.06 -0.19 7.78
N ASP A 130 4.17 0.65 8.30
CA ASP A 130 4.05 0.93 9.73
C ASP A 130 3.17 -0.10 10.45
N SER A 131 2.08 -0.55 9.82
CA SER A 131 1.26 -1.65 10.33
C SER A 131 2.01 -2.99 10.41
N ALA A 132 3.11 -3.16 9.67
CA ALA A 132 3.96 -4.34 9.71
C ALA A 132 4.99 -4.35 10.86
N LYS A 133 5.17 -3.25 11.61
CA LYS A 133 6.10 -3.21 12.75
C LYS A 133 5.41 -3.75 14.01
N PRO A 134 6.03 -4.67 14.78
CA PRO A 134 5.53 -5.00 16.12
C PRO A 134 5.56 -3.73 16.98
N ASP A 135 4.46 -3.45 17.69
CA ASP A 135 4.29 -2.28 18.58
C ASP A 135 5.48 -2.13 19.53
N THR A 136 6.49 -1.36 19.12
CA THR A 136 7.48 -0.78 20.02
C THR A 136 7.33 0.72 19.91
N ASP A 137 6.72 1.29 20.96
CA ASP A 137 6.68 2.72 21.29
C ASP A 137 5.49 3.55 20.75
N LYS A 138 4.32 3.37 21.38
CA LYS A 138 3.27 4.40 21.49
C LYS A 138 3.51 5.25 22.76
N SER A 139 4.65 5.93 22.86
CA SER A 139 4.90 6.94 23.88
C SER A 139 5.48 8.20 23.21
N LYS A 140 4.60 8.95 22.53
CA LYS A 140 4.71 10.42 22.47
C LYS A 140 3.39 11.05 22.02
N THR A 141 2.43 11.04 22.93
CA THR A 141 1.37 12.05 22.95
C THR A 141 1.33 12.59 24.37
N ASP A 142 2.03 13.70 24.63
CA ASP A 142 1.55 14.64 25.64
C ASP A 142 2.13 16.06 25.44
N LYS A 143 1.20 17.01 25.38
CA LYS A 143 1.23 18.43 25.81
C LYS A 143 2.32 19.41 25.33
N SER A 144 1.83 20.43 24.63
CA SER A 144 1.86 21.83 25.12
C SER A 144 0.62 22.53 24.53
N GLU A 145 -0.52 22.57 25.23
CA GLU A 145 -0.89 23.54 26.27
C GLU A 145 -0.74 25.00 25.83
N THR A 146 -1.87 25.52 25.36
CA THR A 146 -2.38 26.89 25.35
C THR A 146 -1.58 27.94 26.13
N GLU A 147 -1.08 28.95 25.42
CA GLU A 147 -0.70 30.23 26.00
C GLU A 147 -1.86 31.22 25.82
N ILE A 148 -2.41 31.68 26.94
CA ILE A 148 -3.43 32.74 27.05
C ILE A 148 -2.70 34.09 26.97
N PRO A 149 -3.08 35.04 26.11
CA PRO A 149 -2.43 36.35 26.09
C PRO A 149 -2.83 37.21 27.29
N ASP A 150 -1.82 37.78 27.93
CA ASP A 150 -1.84 38.78 29.01
C ASP A 150 -2.62 40.06 28.60
N PRO A 151 -3.67 40.47 29.34
CA PRO A 151 -4.32 41.75 29.13
C PRO A 151 -3.63 42.84 29.96
N SER A 152 -2.61 43.49 29.37
CA SER A 152 -2.08 44.76 29.86
C SER A 152 -1.54 45.63 28.72
N LYS A 153 -2.45 46.22 27.93
CA LYS A 153 -2.33 47.58 27.40
C LYS A 153 -3.67 48.14 26.93
#